data_AF-A0A2K5HDP6-F1
#
_entry.id   AF-A0A2K5HDP6-F1
#
_cell.length_a   1.000
_cell.length_b   1.000
_cell.length_c   1.000
_cell.angle_alpha   90.00
_cell.angle_beta   90.00
_cell.angle_gamma   90.00
#
_symmetry.space_group_name_H-M   'P 1'
#
loop_
_entity.id
_entity.type
_entity.pdbx_description
1 polymer ?
#
loop_
_entity_poly.entity_id
_entity_poly.type
_entity_poly.pdbx_seq_one_letter_code
_entity_poly.pdbx_strand_id
1 'polypeptide(L)'
;MLTLQNWLSFYEKNYVCVGRVIGRFYGEDGLPTPALTQVEAMITRGVEANKLELQEKQTFPPCNAEWSSARGSRLWCFPSAPFCLSLALAPGSLKHALTLQFL
;
A
#
# COMPACT_ATOMS: atom_id res chain seq x y z
N MET A 1 1.61 -6.88 6.66
CA MET A 1 0.55 -7.91 6.56
C MET A 1 0.41 -8.48 5.16
N LEU A 2 0.35 -7.66 4.10
CA LEU A 2 0.28 -8.18 2.70
C LEU A 2 1.45 -9.11 2.33
N THR A 3 2.67 -8.82 2.79
CA THR A 3 3.81 -9.73 2.57
C THR A 3 3.59 -11.12 3.16
N LEU A 4 2.96 -11.22 4.34
CA LEU A 4 2.63 -12.52 4.95
C LEU A 4 1.55 -13.26 4.15
N GLN A 5 0.57 -12.54 3.61
CA GLN A 5 -0.42 -13.13 2.69
C GLN A 5 0.26 -13.68 1.42
N ASN A 6 1.22 -12.95 0.85
CA ASN A 6 1.96 -13.41 -0.31
C ASN A 6 2.74 -14.70 0.00
N TRP A 7 3.40 -14.75 1.16
CA TRP A 7 4.09 -15.97 1.61
C TRP A 7 3.11 -17.13 1.83
N LEU A 8 1.97 -16.89 2.48
CA LEU A 8 0.94 -17.91 2.68
C LEU A 8 0.45 -18.47 1.34
N SER A 9 0.08 -17.58 0.41
CA SER A 9 -0.34 -17.97 -0.95
C SER A 9 0.76 -18.71 -1.71
N PHE A 10 2.03 -18.34 -1.53
CA PHE A 10 3.14 -19.07 -2.10
C PHE A 10 3.20 -20.51 -1.55
N TYR A 11 3.15 -20.70 -0.23
CA TYR A 11 3.23 -22.03 0.34
C TYR A 11 2.01 -22.90 0.02
N GLU A 12 0.80 -22.34 0.05
CA GLU A 12 -0.44 -23.05 -0.31
C GLU A 12 -0.45 -23.54 -1.77
N LYS A 13 0.17 -22.78 -2.67
CA LYS A 13 0.27 -23.15 -4.09
C LYS A 13 1.35 -24.19 -4.37
N ASN A 14 2.45 -24.14 -3.62
CA ASN A 14 3.65 -24.91 -3.93
C ASN A 14 3.83 -26.16 -3.04
N TYR A 15 3.08 -26.28 -1.95
CA TYR A 15 3.22 -27.36 -0.98
C TYR A 15 1.86 -27.91 -0.53
N VAL A 16 1.85 -29.20 -0.18
CA VAL A 16 0.66 -29.84 0.38
C VAL A 16 0.52 -29.42 1.85
N CYS A 17 -0.66 -28.91 2.22
CA CYS A 17 -0.98 -28.59 3.60
C CYS A 17 -1.19 -29.89 4.40
N VAL A 18 -0.33 -30.13 5.39
CA VAL A 18 -0.37 -31.33 6.24
C VAL A 18 -1.06 -31.10 7.59
N GLY A 19 -1.40 -29.85 7.92
CA GLY A 19 -2.05 -29.52 9.18
C GLY A 19 -1.88 -28.06 9.58
N ARG A 20 -2.38 -27.73 10.78
CA ARG A 20 -2.30 -26.39 11.38
C ARG A 20 -1.41 -26.43 12.61
N VAL A 21 -0.66 -25.35 12.82
CA VAL A 21 0.22 -25.21 13.98
C VAL A 21 -0.58 -24.63 15.15
N ILE A 22 -0.62 -25.37 16.25
CA ILE A 22 -1.19 -24.90 17.53
C ILE A 22 -0.38 -23.70 18.01
N GLY A 23 -1.05 -22.59 18.33
CA GLY A 23 -0.43 -21.37 18.80
C GLY A 23 -1.28 -20.14 18.56
N ARG A 24 -0.65 -19.05 18.11
CA ARG A 24 -1.29 -17.73 18.02
C ARG A 24 -2.54 -17.70 17.14
N PHE A 25 -2.56 -18.48 16.06
CA PHE A 25 -3.64 -18.44 15.06
C PHE A 25 -4.63 -19.61 15.15
N TYR A 26 -4.22 -20.75 15.71
CA TYR A 26 -5.06 -21.93 15.90
C TYR A 26 -4.91 -22.50 17.30
N GLY A 27 -6.03 -22.83 17.94
CA GLY A 27 -6.04 -23.49 19.25
C GLY A 27 -5.66 -24.96 19.20
N GLU A 28 -5.58 -25.60 20.37
CA GLU A 28 -5.40 -27.06 20.50
C GLU A 28 -6.56 -27.85 19.88
N ASP A 29 -7.74 -27.24 19.81
CA ASP A 29 -8.93 -27.74 19.12
C ASP A 29 -8.87 -27.59 17.59
N GLY A 30 -7.80 -26.97 17.06
CA GLY A 30 -7.64 -26.67 15.63
C GLY A 30 -8.51 -25.50 15.14
N LEU A 31 -9.27 -24.87 16.04
CA LEU A 31 -10.15 -23.75 15.69
C LEU A 31 -9.34 -22.45 15.56
N PRO A 32 -9.76 -21.56 14.66
CA PRO A 32 -9.14 -20.26 14.52
C PRO A 32 -9.32 -19.41 15.79
N THR A 33 -8.27 -18.70 16.19
CA THR A 33 -8.33 -17.76 17.30
C THR A 33 -8.79 -16.38 16.81
N PRO A 34 -9.26 -15.48 17.71
CA PRO A 34 -9.58 -14.10 17.34
C PRO A 34 -8.41 -13.34 16.70
N ALA A 35 -7.16 -13.74 17.00
CA ALA A 35 -5.98 -13.13 16.41
C ALA A 35 -5.87 -13.42 14.90
N LEU A 36 -6.32 -14.61 14.44
CA LEU A 36 -6.36 -14.92 13.02
C LEU A 36 -7.35 -14.00 12.30
N THR A 37 -8.58 -13.89 12.82
CA THR A 37 -9.62 -13.02 12.26
C THR A 37 -9.16 -11.56 12.16
N GLN A 38 -8.43 -11.07 13.18
CA GLN A 38 -7.89 -9.71 13.15
C GLN A 38 -6.85 -9.53 12.05
N VAL A 39 -5.95 -10.50 11.85
CA VAL A 39 -4.93 -10.44 10.79
C VAL A 39 -5.56 -10.56 9.41
N GLU A 40 -6.54 -11.44 9.21
CA GLU A 40 -7.30 -11.54 7.96
C GLU A 40 -7.98 -10.22 7.62
N ALA A 41 -8.62 -9.55 8.59
CA ALA A 41 -9.22 -8.23 8.39
C ALA A 41 -8.17 -7.14 8.09
N MET A 42 -6.96 -7.23 8.64
CA MET A 42 -5.85 -6.32 8.28
C MET A 42 -5.35 -6.57 6.85
N ILE A 43 -5.30 -7.83 6.41
CA ILE A 43 -4.93 -8.20 5.05
C ILE A 43 -5.96 -7.65 4.06
N THR A 44 -7.26 -7.88 4.28
CA THR A 44 -8.33 -7.38 3.41
C THR A 44 -8.25 -5.87 3.23
N ARG A 45 -8.15 -5.12 4.34
CA ARG A 45 -7.97 -3.65 4.29
C ARG A 45 -6.69 -3.25 3.55
N GLY A 46 -5.60 -3.98 3.74
CA GLY A 46 -4.36 -3.73 3.02
C GLY A 46 -4.49 -3.92 1.51
N VAL A 47 -5.23 -4.94 1.05
CA VAL A 47 -5.45 -5.21 -0.37
C VAL A 47 -6.27 -4.08 -1.00
N GLU A 48 -7.34 -3.66 -0.32
CA GLU A 48 -8.17 -2.54 -0.76
C GLU A 48 -7.37 -1.23 -0.84
N ALA A 49 -6.57 -0.93 0.19
CA ALA A 49 -5.72 0.25 0.22
C ALA A 49 -4.68 0.26 -0.92
N ASN A 50 -4.04 -0.88 -1.20
CA ASN A 50 -3.07 -1.00 -2.30
C ASN A 50 -3.75 -0.81 -3.67
N LYS A 51 -4.97 -1.35 -3.85
CA LYS A 51 -5.75 -1.11 -5.06
C LYS A 51 -6.09 0.37 -5.25
N LEU A 52 -6.49 1.05 -4.18
CA LEU A 52 -6.77 2.49 -4.21
C LEU A 52 -5.51 3.29 -4.53
N GLU A 53 -4.39 2.99 -3.86
CA GLU A 53 -3.10 3.62 -4.11
C GLU A 53 -2.65 3.46 -5.57
N LEU A 54 -2.88 2.30 -6.18
CA LEU A 54 -2.57 2.07 -7.59
C LEU A 54 -3.46 2.92 -8.52
N GLN A 55 -4.75 3.09 -8.20
CA GLN A 55 -5.65 3.96 -8.95
C GLN A 55 -5.24 5.44 -8.80
N GLU A 56 -4.82 5.85 -7.60
CA GLU A 56 -4.31 7.19 -7.36
C GLU A 56 -3.02 7.42 -8.14
N LYS A 57 -2.10 6.46 -8.20
CA LYS A 57 -0.86 6.55 -9.01
C LYS A 57 -1.12 6.64 -10.51
N GLN A 58 -2.24 6.12 -11.00
CA GLN A 58 -2.67 6.34 -12.40
C GLN A 58 -3.18 7.77 -12.64
N THR A 59 -3.78 8.37 -11.61
CA THR A 59 -4.33 9.72 -11.66
C THR A 59 -3.24 10.78 -11.44
N PHE A 60 -2.32 10.51 -10.52
CA PHE A 60 -1.24 11.40 -10.09
C PHE A 60 0.11 10.75 -10.41
N PRO A 61 0.74 11.13 -11.54
CA PRO A 61 2.04 10.57 -11.90
C PRO A 61 3.10 10.92 -10.85
N PRO A 62 4.17 10.12 -10.73
CA PRO A 62 5.26 10.40 -9.80
C PRO A 62 5.83 11.81 -10.05
N CYS A 63 5.86 12.61 -9.00
CA CYS A 63 6.44 13.95 -8.97
C CYS A 63 7.81 13.90 -8.32
N ASN A 64 8.80 14.51 -8.96
CA ASN A 64 10.10 14.73 -8.35
C ASN A 64 10.11 16.11 -7.68
N ALA A 65 10.81 16.20 -6.56
CA ALA A 65 11.13 17.45 -5.90
C ALA A 65 12.64 17.64 -5.84
N GLU A 66 13.12 18.83 -6.16
CA GLU A 66 14.51 19.27 -5.98
C GLU A 66 14.51 20.52 -5.11
N TRP A 67 15.50 20.65 -4.24
CA TRP A 67 15.77 21.91 -3.54
C TRP A 67 17.24 22.26 -3.64
N SER A 68 17.54 23.54 -3.79
CA SER A 68 18.88 24.07 -3.59
C SER A 68 18.82 25.45 -2.96
N SER A 69 19.83 25.81 -2.17
CA SER A 69 19.91 27.13 -1.51
C SER A 69 19.88 28.29 -2.52
N ALA A 70 20.42 28.08 -3.73
CA ALA A 70 20.46 29.10 -4.78
C ALA A 70 19.15 29.23 -5.57
N ARG A 71 18.38 28.15 -5.75
CA ARG A 71 17.20 28.12 -6.65
C ARG A 71 15.87 27.92 -5.91
N GLY A 72 15.89 27.61 -4.62
CA GLY A 72 14.71 27.21 -3.88
C GLY A 72 14.19 25.83 -4.29
N SER A 73 12.90 25.56 -4.04
CA SER A 73 12.22 24.31 -4.37
C SER A 73 11.75 24.28 -5.82
N ARG A 74 11.91 23.13 -6.48
CA ARG A 74 11.39 22.83 -7.81
C ARG A 74 10.67 21.49 -7.81
N LEU A 75 9.46 21.46 -8.36
CA LEU A 75 8.66 20.24 -8.55
C LEU A 75 8.46 19.99 -10.05
N TRP A 76 8.56 18.74 -10.49
CA TRP A 76 8.23 18.36 -11.87
C TRP A 76 7.71 16.92 -11.95
N CYS A 77 6.77 16.68 -12.85
CA CYS A 77 6.23 15.35 -13.15
C CYS A 77 6.63 14.94 -14.58
N PHE A 78 6.86 13.64 -14.81
CA PHE A 78 7.07 13.14 -16.17
C PHE A 78 5.74 13.08 -16.94
N PRO A 79 5.72 13.40 -18.25
CA PRO A 79 4.52 13.32 -19.08
C PRO A 79 4.26 11.86 -19.47
N SER A 80 3.78 11.05 -18.53
CA SER A 80 3.33 9.68 -18.81
C SER A 80 1.82 9.49 -18.60
N ALA A 81 1.07 10.57 -18.37
CA ALA A 81 -0.38 10.53 -18.22
C ALA A 81 -1.06 11.68 -19.02
N PRO A 82 -2.18 11.41 -19.71
CA PRO A 82 -2.88 12.40 -20.54
C PRO A 82 -3.58 13.51 -19.74
N PHE A 83 -3.61 13.44 -18.40
CA PHE A 83 -4.21 14.45 -17.53
C PHE A 83 -3.15 15.19 -16.71
N CYS A 84 -2.32 16.01 -17.38
CA CYS A 84 -1.34 16.86 -16.70
C CYS A 84 -1.73 18.35 -16.67
N LEU A 85 -2.96 18.73 -17.04
CA LEU A 85 -3.31 20.16 -17.20
C LEU A 85 -4.47 20.71 -16.35
N SER A 86 -5.03 19.98 -15.38
CA SER A 86 -6.24 20.48 -14.69
C SER A 86 -6.24 20.49 -13.15
N LEU A 87 -5.16 20.13 -12.46
CA LEU A 87 -5.13 20.18 -10.98
C LEU A 87 -4.14 21.15 -10.36
N ALA A 88 -3.82 22.26 -11.03
CA ALA A 88 -3.07 23.36 -10.43
C ALA A 88 -3.94 24.31 -9.58
N LEU A 89 -5.27 24.12 -9.47
CA LEU A 89 -6.18 25.13 -8.88
C LEU A 89 -7.30 24.57 -7.97
N ALA A 90 -7.15 23.39 -7.36
CA ALA A 90 -8.12 22.92 -6.36
C ALA A 90 -7.69 23.33 -4.93
N PRO A 91 -8.42 24.23 -4.24
CA PRO A 91 -8.12 24.59 -2.85
C PRO A 91 -8.50 23.40 -1.95
N GLY A 92 -7.50 22.71 -1.39
CA GLY A 92 -7.71 21.59 -0.46
C GLY A 92 -6.86 20.36 -0.72
N SER A 93 -6.15 20.26 -1.86
CA SER A 93 -5.33 19.09 -2.21
C SER A 93 -3.94 19.06 -1.53
N LEU A 94 -3.66 19.99 -0.62
CA LEU A 94 -2.32 20.13 0.00
C LEU A 94 -1.99 19.04 1.03
N LYS A 95 -2.96 18.23 1.47
CA LYS A 95 -2.74 17.25 2.53
C LYS A 95 -1.99 15.99 2.08
N HIS A 96 -1.95 15.68 0.79
CA HIS A 96 -1.35 14.43 0.29
C HIS A 96 -0.08 14.63 -0.57
N ALA A 97 0.20 15.86 -1.01
CA ALA A 97 1.45 16.16 -1.73
C ALA A 97 2.67 16.32 -0.80
N LEU A 98 2.46 16.56 0.50
CA LEU A 98 3.52 16.80 1.49
C LEU A 98 3.97 15.54 2.25
N THR A 99 3.36 14.38 2.01
CA THR A 99 3.70 13.13 2.72
C THR A 99 4.75 12.28 1.99
N LEU A 100 5.36 12.80 0.93
CA LEU A 100 6.45 12.15 0.21
C LEU A 100 7.76 12.90 0.50
N GLN A 101 8.65 12.21 1.21
CA GLN A 101 10.06 12.56 1.49
C GLN A 101 10.34 13.50 2.68
N PHE A 102 9.90 13.13 3.88
CA PHE A 102 10.69 13.34 5.10
C PHE A 102 10.60 12.08 5.98
N LEU A 103 11.32 11.04 5.54
CA LEU A 103 12.01 10.08 6.40
C LEU A 103 13.49 10.10 5.97
#